data_AF-N1V3T6-F1
#
_entry.id   AF-N1V3T6-F1
#
_cell.length_a   1.000
_cell.length_b   1.000
_cell.length_c   1.000
_cell.angle_alpha   90.00
_cell.angle_beta   90.00
_cell.angle_gamma   90.00
#
_symmetry.space_group_name_H-M   'P 1'
#
loop_
_entity.id
_entity.type
_entity.pdbx_description
1 polymer ?
#
loop_
_entity_poly.entity_id
_entity_poly.type
_entity_poly.pdbx_seq_one_letter_code
_entity_poly.pdbx_strand_id
1 'polypeptide(L)'
;MSLLQILPALILWSVVVTRIVGLKFGWKPGILTAMLPVSIGSTLNIDPVYLAVDAVLGNRNILNLVVHIVLGLGMTELSRLIVAATGASNARWRLLVLAGIALSVVQTVLLLISETPGSATNFTDIFASIPTIGWYQGLFFAWIGLITGYTGIECLRRDRTGETASFRVGFDITAVSCLVGVLAVAVKLLLVAQEAAGTESSVSNIVYAGYRTLVALTLIGFAVGFALPAYHRIRLQRAERRRIRSALMRLQPTVSRLVGTDAGQRAREGAALSLRPRASRNQLYRWVIFIDDIRVQHPGLLSADEIELVDNIEARIAHSGPISAQAQ
;
A
#
# COMPACT_ATOMS: atom_id res chain seq x y z
N MET A 1 -1.10 -26.70 6.96
CA MET A 1 -0.93 -25.36 6.37
C MET A 1 0.45 -24.84 6.75
N SER A 2 1.24 -24.35 5.80
CA SER A 2 2.58 -23.86 6.13
C SER A 2 2.54 -22.40 6.60
N LEU A 3 3.32 -22.06 7.63
CA LEU A 3 3.48 -20.68 8.12
C LEU A 3 3.91 -19.73 6.98
N LEU A 4 4.71 -20.24 6.04
CA LEU A 4 5.20 -19.53 4.87
C LEU A 4 4.09 -19.07 3.91
N GLN A 5 2.92 -19.71 3.91
CA GLN A 5 1.76 -19.30 3.10
C GLN A 5 0.84 -18.34 3.86
N ILE A 6 0.60 -18.61 5.15
CA ILE A 6 -0.36 -17.85 5.96
C ILE A 6 0.19 -16.47 6.32
N LEU A 7 1.44 -16.40 6.77
CA LEU A 7 2.01 -15.17 7.31
C LEU A 7 2.03 -14.03 6.27
N PRO A 8 2.51 -14.23 5.03
CA PRO A 8 2.46 -13.18 4.02
C PRO A 8 1.03 -12.71 3.72
N ALA A 9 0.07 -13.65 3.60
CA ALA A 9 -1.33 -13.32 3.34
C ALA A 9 -1.92 -12.44 4.46
N LEU A 10 -1.70 -12.79 5.73
CA LEU A 10 -2.18 -12.01 6.88
C LEU A 10 -1.58 -10.59 6.91
N ILE A 11 -0.28 -10.46 6.60
CA ILE A 11 0.39 -9.17 6.57
C ILE A 11 -0.16 -8.31 5.42
N LEU A 12 -0.34 -8.89 4.22
CA LEU A 12 -0.93 -8.21 3.08
C LEU A 12 -2.36 -7.72 3.37
N TRP A 13 -3.20 -8.58 3.98
CA TRP A 13 -4.54 -8.19 4.42
C TRP A 13 -4.51 -7.08 5.49
N SER A 14 -3.54 -7.11 6.40
CA SER A 14 -3.35 -6.03 7.38
C SER A 14 -3.07 -4.69 6.70
N VAL A 15 -2.28 -4.68 5.62
CA VAL A 15 -2.04 -3.48 4.80
C VAL A 15 -3.33 -3.04 4.10
N VAL A 16 -4.08 -3.96 3.51
CA VAL A 16 -5.38 -3.67 2.86
C VAL A 16 -6.35 -3.02 3.83
N VAL A 17 -6.57 -3.61 5.02
CA VAL A 17 -7.47 -3.07 6.05
C VAL A 17 -7.00 -1.69 6.50
N THR A 18 -5.70 -1.52 6.75
CA THR A 18 -5.13 -0.22 7.14
C THR A 18 -5.39 0.84 6.07
N ARG A 19 -5.24 0.49 4.79
CA ARG A 19 -5.50 1.41 3.67
C ARG A 19 -6.98 1.74 3.51
N ILE A 20 -7.88 0.77 3.66
CA ILE A 20 -9.34 1.00 3.65
C ILE A 20 -9.74 1.98 4.75
N VAL A 21 -9.24 1.77 5.97
CA VAL A 21 -9.48 2.72 7.09
C VAL A 21 -8.89 4.09 6.77
N GLY A 22 -7.71 4.13 6.16
CA GLY A 22 -7.04 5.33 5.67
C GLY A 22 -7.88 6.17 4.69
N LEU A 23 -8.73 5.55 3.87
CA LEU A 23 -9.60 6.27 2.92
C LEU A 23 -10.54 7.25 3.65
N LYS A 24 -11.02 6.89 4.85
CA LYS A 24 -11.83 7.79 5.70
C LYS A 24 -11.07 9.04 6.16
N PHE A 25 -9.75 9.05 6.02
CA PHE A 25 -8.84 10.15 6.36
C PHE A 25 -8.26 10.84 5.11
N GLY A 26 -8.87 10.64 3.94
CA GLY A 26 -8.47 11.29 2.68
C GLY A 26 -7.22 10.70 2.03
N TRP A 27 -6.86 9.45 2.36
CA TRP A 27 -5.75 8.77 1.70
C TRP A 27 -6.09 8.43 0.24
N LYS A 28 -5.10 8.53 -0.64
CA LYS A 28 -5.27 8.13 -2.04
C LYS A 28 -5.45 6.60 -2.13
N PRO A 29 -6.37 6.10 -2.97
CA PRO A 29 -6.66 4.67 -3.09
C PRO A 29 -5.60 3.87 -3.85
N GLY A 30 -4.64 4.52 -4.51
CA GLY A 30 -3.71 3.86 -5.44
C GLY A 30 -3.10 2.56 -4.92
N ILE A 31 -2.48 2.56 -3.73
CA ILE A 31 -1.86 1.35 -3.16
C ILE A 31 -2.87 0.22 -2.91
N LEU A 32 -4.13 0.55 -2.62
CA LEU A 32 -5.17 -0.44 -2.39
C LEU A 32 -5.49 -1.23 -3.67
N THR A 33 -5.42 -0.61 -4.85
CA THR A 33 -5.70 -1.28 -6.13
C THR A 33 -4.66 -2.35 -6.48
N ALA A 34 -3.43 -2.20 -5.99
CA ALA A 34 -2.38 -3.21 -6.12
C ALA A 34 -2.43 -4.26 -4.99
N MET A 35 -2.55 -3.82 -3.73
CA MET A 35 -2.46 -4.73 -2.58
C MET A 35 -3.65 -5.68 -2.47
N LEU A 36 -4.85 -5.25 -2.86
CA LEU A 36 -6.05 -6.08 -2.79
C LEU A 36 -5.94 -7.35 -3.67
N PRO A 37 -5.68 -7.26 -4.98
CA PRO A 37 -5.49 -8.45 -5.81
C PRO A 37 -4.30 -9.30 -5.35
N VAL A 38 -3.17 -8.72 -4.95
CA VAL A 38 -2.04 -9.51 -4.39
C VAL A 38 -2.46 -10.28 -3.13
N SER A 39 -3.24 -9.67 -2.25
CA SER A 39 -3.76 -10.34 -1.04
C SER A 39 -4.72 -11.47 -1.37
N ILE A 40 -5.62 -11.26 -2.33
CA ILE A 40 -6.57 -12.28 -2.81
C ILE A 40 -5.79 -13.45 -3.43
N GLY A 41 -4.89 -13.17 -4.37
CA GLY A 41 -4.05 -14.19 -5.01
C GLY A 41 -3.19 -14.95 -4.01
N SER A 42 -2.60 -14.28 -3.02
CA SER A 42 -1.86 -14.93 -1.94
C SER A 42 -2.73 -15.81 -1.05
N THR A 43 -3.99 -15.44 -0.82
CA THR A 43 -4.94 -16.22 -0.02
C THR A 43 -5.40 -17.46 -0.77
N LEU A 44 -5.71 -17.31 -2.05
CA LEU A 44 -6.10 -18.42 -2.94
C LEU A 44 -4.95 -19.41 -3.18
N ASN A 45 -3.69 -19.03 -2.95
CA ASN A 45 -2.52 -19.92 -2.98
C ASN A 45 -2.28 -20.71 -1.68
N ILE A 46 -3.10 -20.52 -0.64
CA ILE A 46 -2.99 -21.32 0.59
C ILE A 46 -3.61 -22.68 0.33
N ASP A 47 -2.85 -23.77 0.47
CA ASP A 47 -3.24 -25.11 -0.01
C ASP A 47 -4.69 -25.52 0.32
N PRO A 48 -5.19 -25.44 1.58
CA PRO A 48 -6.57 -25.83 1.85
C PRO A 48 -7.62 -24.88 1.25
N VAL A 49 -7.29 -23.60 1.12
CA VAL A 49 -8.16 -22.61 0.46
C VAL A 49 -8.22 -22.90 -1.04
N TYR A 50 -7.06 -23.16 -1.66
CA TYR A 50 -6.97 -23.55 -3.05
C TYR A 50 -7.83 -24.77 -3.34
N LEU A 51 -7.63 -25.86 -2.59
CA LEU A 51 -8.35 -27.11 -2.78
C LEU A 51 -9.86 -26.95 -2.58
N ALA A 52 -10.28 -26.20 -1.55
CA ALA A 52 -11.69 -25.96 -1.29
C ALA A 52 -12.39 -25.16 -2.40
N VAL A 53 -11.73 -24.12 -2.92
CA VAL A 53 -12.30 -23.27 -3.97
C VAL A 53 -12.24 -23.96 -5.34
N ASP A 54 -11.14 -24.65 -5.66
CA ASP A 54 -11.03 -25.39 -6.94
C ASP A 54 -12.02 -26.55 -7.01
N ALA A 55 -12.38 -27.16 -5.88
CA ALA A 55 -13.45 -28.15 -5.82
C ALA A 55 -14.81 -27.62 -6.27
N VAL A 56 -15.13 -26.37 -5.93
CA VAL A 56 -16.35 -25.70 -6.40
C VAL A 56 -16.28 -25.38 -7.89
N LEU A 57 -15.06 -25.17 -8.43
CA LEU A 57 -14.80 -24.92 -9.85
C LEU A 57 -14.64 -26.21 -10.68
N GLY A 58 -14.89 -27.38 -10.08
CA GLY A 58 -14.90 -28.66 -10.78
C GLY A 58 -13.59 -29.43 -10.78
N ASN A 59 -12.61 -29.08 -9.93
CA ASN A 59 -11.32 -29.77 -9.77
C ASN A 59 -10.51 -29.85 -11.08
N ARG A 60 -10.46 -28.75 -11.82
CA ARG A 60 -9.75 -28.65 -13.12
C ARG A 60 -8.57 -27.67 -13.07
N ASN A 61 -8.18 -27.21 -11.88
CA ASN A 61 -7.15 -26.18 -11.69
C ASN A 61 -7.43 -24.86 -12.41
N ILE A 62 -8.70 -24.56 -12.71
CA ILE A 62 -9.10 -23.25 -13.23
C ILE A 62 -8.73 -22.17 -12.22
N LEU A 63 -8.76 -22.50 -10.92
CA LEU A 63 -8.33 -21.58 -9.88
C LEU A 63 -6.86 -21.15 -10.03
N ASN A 64 -5.99 -22.02 -10.57
CA ASN A 64 -4.58 -21.67 -10.80
C ASN A 64 -4.45 -20.51 -11.79
N LEU A 65 -5.21 -20.54 -12.88
CA LEU A 65 -5.26 -19.46 -13.87
C LEU A 65 -5.81 -18.18 -13.25
N VAL A 66 -6.90 -18.28 -12.47
CA VAL A 66 -7.46 -17.13 -11.75
C VAL A 66 -6.42 -16.50 -10.83
N VAL A 67 -5.69 -17.31 -10.09
CA VAL A 67 -4.60 -16.86 -9.21
C VAL A 67 -3.51 -16.13 -10.01
N HIS A 68 -3.06 -16.69 -11.13
CA HIS A 68 -2.07 -16.05 -11.99
C HIS A 68 -2.53 -14.68 -12.51
N ILE A 69 -3.77 -14.61 -13.00
CA ILE A 69 -4.36 -13.35 -13.49
C ILE A 69 -4.46 -12.33 -12.37
N VAL A 70 -5.00 -12.71 -11.21
CA VAL A 70 -5.19 -11.82 -10.06
C VAL A 70 -3.84 -11.30 -9.55
N LEU A 71 -2.84 -12.18 -9.38
CA LEU A 71 -1.50 -11.77 -8.99
C LEU A 71 -0.86 -10.85 -10.04
N GLY A 72 -1.01 -11.17 -11.33
CA GLY A 72 -0.48 -10.36 -12.41
C GLY A 72 -1.10 -8.96 -12.46
N LEU A 73 -2.41 -8.84 -12.25
CA LEU A 73 -3.08 -7.55 -12.11
C LEU A 73 -2.52 -6.75 -10.94
N GLY A 74 -2.38 -7.39 -9.78
CA GLY A 74 -1.83 -6.73 -8.60
C GLY A 74 -0.38 -6.25 -8.78
N MET A 75 0.47 -7.07 -9.39
CA MET A 75 1.86 -6.70 -9.70
C MET A 75 1.97 -5.61 -10.77
N THR A 76 1.05 -5.61 -11.74
CA THR A 76 0.99 -4.55 -12.77
C THR A 76 0.59 -3.21 -12.19
N GLU A 77 -0.41 -3.21 -11.31
CA GLU A 77 -0.84 -2.03 -10.57
C GLU A 77 0.27 -1.55 -9.63
N LEU A 78 1.00 -2.46 -9.00
CA LEU A 78 2.16 -2.12 -8.17
C LEU A 78 3.22 -1.39 -8.97
N SER A 79 3.59 -1.97 -10.12
CA SER A 79 4.55 -1.40 -11.05
C SER A 79 4.11 -0.01 -11.53
N ARG A 80 2.83 0.14 -11.87
CA ARG A 80 2.24 1.42 -12.31
C ARG A 80 2.41 2.52 -11.27
N LEU A 81 2.12 2.21 -10.00
CA LEU A 81 2.25 3.18 -8.90
C LEU A 81 3.68 3.61 -8.67
N ILE A 82 4.63 2.67 -8.81
CA ILE A 82 6.06 2.95 -8.66
C ILE A 82 6.54 3.82 -9.83
N VAL A 83 6.27 3.43 -11.07
CA VAL A 83 6.61 4.22 -12.27
C VAL A 83 6.05 5.63 -12.19
N ALA A 84 4.80 5.77 -11.73
CA ALA A 84 4.18 7.07 -11.50
C ALA A 84 4.89 7.90 -10.41
N ALA A 85 5.41 7.25 -9.36
CA ALA A 85 6.12 7.90 -8.28
C ALA A 85 7.58 8.25 -8.64
N THR A 86 8.19 7.55 -9.60
CA THR A 86 9.58 7.81 -10.02
C THR A 86 9.68 8.75 -11.22
N GLY A 87 8.56 9.16 -11.81
CA GLY A 87 8.52 10.01 -13.01
C GLY A 87 8.99 9.29 -14.29
N ALA A 88 9.09 7.95 -14.26
CA ALA A 88 9.57 7.17 -15.39
C ALA A 88 8.54 7.12 -16.54
N SER A 89 9.03 6.89 -17.76
CA SER A 89 8.17 6.82 -18.94
C SER A 89 7.19 5.64 -18.88
N ASN A 90 5.91 5.93 -19.09
CA ASN A 90 4.84 4.93 -19.10
C ASN A 90 4.89 3.97 -20.31
N ALA A 91 5.72 4.23 -21.33
CA ALA A 91 5.71 3.43 -22.56
C ALA A 91 6.13 1.97 -22.32
N ARG A 92 7.21 1.75 -21.57
CA ARG A 92 7.69 0.39 -21.22
C ARG A 92 6.71 -0.34 -20.32
N TRP A 93 6.14 0.36 -19.34
CA TRP A 93 5.09 -0.18 -18.48
C TRP A 93 3.86 -0.62 -19.29
N ARG A 94 3.38 0.18 -20.25
CA ARG A 94 2.25 -0.19 -21.13
C ARG A 94 2.55 -1.45 -21.94
N LEU A 95 3.77 -1.60 -22.44
CA LEU A 95 4.18 -2.81 -23.16
C LEU A 95 4.13 -4.05 -22.24
N LEU A 96 4.57 -3.93 -20.99
CA LEU A 96 4.48 -5.02 -20.01
C LEU A 96 3.03 -5.40 -19.69
N VAL A 97 2.12 -4.43 -19.64
CA VAL A 97 0.68 -4.68 -19.46
C VAL A 97 0.11 -5.44 -20.65
N LEU A 98 0.40 -4.97 -21.88
CA LEU A 98 -0.05 -5.64 -23.10
C LEU A 98 0.51 -7.07 -23.19
N ALA A 99 1.79 -7.26 -22.83
CA ALA A 99 2.39 -8.58 -22.74
C ALA A 99 1.68 -9.45 -21.70
N GLY A 100 1.33 -8.91 -20.53
CA GLY A 100 0.59 -9.64 -19.49
C GLY A 100 -0.80 -10.09 -19.95
N ILE A 101 -1.51 -9.24 -20.70
CA ILE A 101 -2.81 -9.57 -21.30
C ILE A 101 -2.66 -10.66 -22.36
N ALA A 102 -1.68 -10.53 -23.27
CA ALA A 102 -1.42 -11.55 -24.28
C ALA A 102 -1.06 -12.89 -23.62
N LEU A 103 -0.24 -12.86 -22.57
CA LEU A 103 0.16 -14.05 -21.83
C LEU A 103 -1.00 -14.69 -21.06
N SER A 104 -1.95 -13.92 -20.53
CA SER A 104 -3.13 -14.52 -19.88
C SER A 104 -4.00 -15.29 -20.87
N VAL A 105 -4.13 -14.79 -22.10
CA VAL A 105 -4.80 -15.52 -23.20
C VAL A 105 -4.05 -16.79 -23.55
N VAL A 106 -2.72 -16.71 -23.75
CA VAL A 106 -1.88 -17.88 -24.04
C VAL A 106 -1.95 -18.92 -22.92
N GLN A 107 -1.89 -18.49 -21.66
CA GLN A 107 -2.01 -19.37 -20.50
C GLN A 107 -3.39 -20.03 -20.42
N THR A 108 -4.45 -19.31 -20.75
CA THR A 108 -5.80 -19.87 -20.81
C THR A 108 -5.84 -21.01 -21.83
N VAL A 109 -5.32 -20.79 -23.04
CA VAL A 109 -5.25 -21.82 -24.08
C VAL A 109 -4.41 -23.01 -23.63
N LEU A 110 -3.19 -22.75 -23.12
CA LEU A 110 -2.30 -23.81 -22.64
C LEU A 110 -2.93 -24.67 -21.54
N LEU A 111 -3.64 -24.06 -20.60
CA LEU A 111 -4.33 -24.80 -19.54
C LEU A 111 -5.49 -25.62 -20.10
N LEU A 112 -6.32 -25.06 -20.98
CA LEU A 112 -7.50 -25.75 -21.53
C LEU A 112 -7.14 -26.95 -22.41
N ILE A 113 -6.01 -26.92 -23.11
CA ILE A 113 -5.51 -28.05 -23.91
C ILE A 113 -4.76 -29.08 -23.05
N SER A 114 -4.39 -28.73 -21.81
CA SER A 114 -3.68 -29.63 -20.92
C SER A 114 -4.66 -30.51 -20.16
N GLU A 115 -4.43 -31.82 -20.16
CA GLU A 115 -5.21 -32.73 -19.33
C GLU A 115 -4.65 -32.72 -17.90
N THR A 116 -5.19 -31.83 -17.05
CA THR A 116 -4.82 -31.74 -15.62
C THR A 116 -5.92 -32.35 -14.74
N PRO A 117 -5.95 -33.68 -14.53
CA PRO A 117 -6.98 -34.32 -13.72
C PRO A 117 -6.82 -33.96 -12.23
N GLY A 118 -7.91 -33.49 -11.63
CA GLY A 118 -7.97 -33.19 -10.19
C GLY A 118 -7.21 -31.91 -9.81
N SER A 119 -7.29 -31.55 -8.53
CA SER A 119 -6.71 -30.30 -8.01
C SER A 119 -5.28 -30.52 -7.52
N ALA A 120 -4.36 -29.63 -7.88
CA ALA A 120 -2.95 -29.70 -7.51
C ALA A 120 -2.47 -28.47 -6.74
N THR A 121 -1.98 -28.67 -5.52
CA THR A 121 -1.36 -27.61 -4.70
C THR A 121 0.08 -27.32 -5.11
N ASN A 122 0.76 -28.30 -5.69
CA ASN A 122 2.04 -28.11 -6.37
C ASN A 122 1.88 -28.41 -7.87
N PHE A 123 1.30 -27.46 -8.59
CA PHE A 123 0.88 -27.63 -9.97
C PHE A 123 2.03 -27.99 -10.93
N THR A 124 3.24 -27.47 -10.67
CA THR A 124 4.40 -27.73 -11.54
C THR A 124 4.92 -29.16 -11.37
N ASP A 125 4.94 -29.66 -10.14
CA ASP A 125 5.44 -30.98 -9.77
C ASP A 125 4.46 -32.08 -10.22
N ILE A 126 3.18 -31.94 -9.88
CA ILE A 126 2.15 -32.95 -10.18
C ILE A 126 1.93 -33.14 -11.68
N PHE A 127 2.08 -32.07 -12.47
CA PHE A 127 1.87 -32.08 -13.91
C PHE A 127 3.17 -31.81 -14.69
N ALA A 128 4.33 -32.07 -14.08
CA ALA A 128 5.66 -31.84 -14.64
C ALA A 128 5.87 -32.54 -16.00
N SER A 129 5.29 -33.73 -16.15
CA SER A 129 5.40 -34.54 -17.36
C SER A 129 4.61 -33.99 -18.55
N ILE A 130 3.75 -32.98 -18.34
CA ILE A 130 2.91 -32.38 -19.38
C ILE A 130 3.62 -31.14 -19.95
N PRO A 131 4.12 -31.14 -21.21
CA PRO A 131 4.94 -30.05 -21.74
C PRO A 131 4.24 -28.69 -21.79
N THR A 132 2.93 -28.68 -22.06
CA THR A 132 2.11 -27.46 -22.08
C THR A 132 2.03 -26.79 -20.71
N ILE A 133 2.14 -27.57 -19.61
CA ILE A 133 2.18 -27.05 -18.24
C ILE A 133 3.52 -26.40 -17.92
N GLY A 134 4.62 -26.97 -18.42
CA GLY A 134 5.94 -26.35 -18.37
C GLY A 134 5.93 -24.95 -19.01
N TRP A 135 5.36 -24.82 -20.22
CA TRP A 135 5.20 -23.52 -20.88
C TRP A 135 4.25 -22.59 -20.13
N TYR A 136 3.12 -23.10 -19.64
CA TYR A 136 2.15 -22.32 -18.87
C TYR A 136 2.79 -21.66 -17.63
N GLN A 137 3.51 -22.46 -16.83
CA GLN A 137 4.21 -21.98 -15.64
C GLN A 137 5.42 -21.09 -15.99
N GLY A 138 6.22 -21.52 -16.96
CA GLY A 138 7.42 -20.80 -17.39
C GLY A 138 7.10 -19.39 -17.88
N LEU A 139 6.07 -19.24 -18.73
CA LEU A 139 5.63 -17.94 -19.22
C LEU A 139 5.10 -17.04 -18.11
N PHE A 140 4.35 -17.59 -17.15
CA PHE A 140 3.85 -16.83 -16.00
C PHE A 140 5.00 -16.25 -15.19
N PHE A 141 5.90 -17.12 -14.73
CA PHE A 141 7.00 -16.71 -13.87
C PHE A 141 7.99 -15.82 -14.60
N ALA A 142 8.28 -16.06 -15.88
CA ALA A 142 9.12 -15.18 -16.68
C ALA A 142 8.55 -13.75 -16.74
N TRP A 143 7.25 -13.60 -17.00
CA TRP A 143 6.63 -12.28 -17.03
C TRP A 143 6.56 -11.62 -15.64
N ILE A 144 6.23 -12.38 -14.60
CA ILE A 144 6.29 -11.89 -13.21
C ILE A 144 7.71 -11.42 -12.86
N GLY A 145 8.73 -12.15 -13.28
CA GLY A 145 10.14 -11.77 -13.10
C GLY A 145 10.48 -10.47 -13.84
N LEU A 146 10.05 -10.35 -15.09
CA LEU A 146 10.27 -9.14 -15.90
C LEU A 146 9.61 -7.91 -15.27
N ILE A 147 8.33 -7.99 -14.89
CA ILE A 147 7.62 -6.85 -14.31
C ILE A 147 8.17 -6.49 -12.92
N THR A 148 8.51 -7.49 -12.11
CA THR A 148 9.11 -7.28 -10.79
C THR A 148 10.51 -6.69 -10.91
N GLY A 149 11.34 -7.20 -11.82
CA GLY A 149 12.68 -6.69 -12.09
C GLY A 149 12.66 -5.27 -12.63
N TYR A 150 11.79 -4.98 -13.61
CA TYR A 150 11.56 -3.63 -14.11
C TYR A 150 11.19 -2.68 -12.98
N THR A 151 10.22 -3.07 -12.15
CA THR A 151 9.78 -2.28 -10.99
C THR A 151 10.90 -2.04 -9.99
N GLY A 152 11.72 -3.06 -9.70
CA GLY A 152 12.87 -2.93 -8.80
C GLY A 152 13.93 -1.97 -9.34
N ILE A 153 14.24 -2.05 -10.64
CA ILE A 153 15.19 -1.15 -11.31
C ILE A 153 14.69 0.30 -11.27
N GLU A 154 13.40 0.54 -11.56
CA GLU A 154 12.82 1.89 -11.49
C GLU A 154 12.85 2.44 -10.06
N CYS A 155 12.56 1.61 -9.04
CA CYS A 155 12.74 2.01 -7.64
C CYS A 155 14.19 2.42 -7.32
N LEU A 156 15.20 1.75 -7.89
CA LEU A 156 16.61 2.08 -7.65
C LEU A 156 17.05 3.35 -8.39
N ARG A 157 16.48 3.60 -9.57
CA ARG A 157 16.79 4.76 -10.43
C ARG A 157 16.08 6.05 -10.03
N ARG A 158 15.12 5.98 -9.12
CA ARG A 158 14.31 7.14 -8.70
C ARG A 158 15.17 8.29 -8.19
N ASP A 159 14.72 9.51 -8.45
CA ASP A 159 15.28 10.68 -7.79
C ASP A 159 14.89 10.68 -6.30
N ARG A 160 15.90 10.81 -5.44
CA ARG A 160 15.73 10.80 -3.97
C ARG A 160 15.61 12.21 -3.38
N THR A 161 15.73 13.23 -4.21
CA THR A 161 15.73 14.63 -3.79
C THR A 161 14.36 15.00 -3.23
N GLY A 162 14.33 15.51 -1.99
CA GLY A 162 13.07 15.86 -1.30
C GLY A 162 12.29 14.69 -0.68
N GLU A 163 12.77 13.44 -0.78
CA GLU A 163 12.11 12.31 -0.14
C GLU A 163 12.22 12.39 1.40
N THR A 164 11.10 12.18 2.10
CA THR A 164 11.15 11.92 3.54
C THR A 164 11.88 10.61 3.83
N ALA A 165 12.59 10.51 4.97
CA ALA A 165 13.34 9.31 5.33
C ALA A 165 12.48 8.03 5.33
N SER A 166 11.23 8.10 5.80
CA SER A 166 10.31 6.96 5.79
C SER A 166 9.89 6.53 4.39
N PHE A 167 9.74 7.49 3.46
CA PHE A 167 9.44 7.20 2.07
C PHE A 167 10.63 6.50 1.39
N ARG A 168 11.84 7.06 1.59
CA ARG A 168 13.08 6.50 1.07
C ARG A 168 13.30 5.06 1.53
N VAL A 169 13.23 4.82 2.84
CA VAL A 169 13.39 3.46 3.41
C VAL A 169 12.31 2.51 2.88
N GLY A 170 11.06 2.95 2.78
CA GLY A 170 9.98 2.12 2.25
C GLY A 170 10.20 1.69 0.80
N PHE A 171 10.65 2.61 -0.06
CA PHE A 171 10.97 2.32 -1.45
C PHE A 171 12.25 1.47 -1.59
N ASP A 172 13.25 1.68 -0.74
CA ASP A 172 14.46 0.84 -0.75
C ASP A 172 14.15 -0.60 -0.33
N ILE A 173 13.33 -0.81 0.70
CA ILE A 173 12.82 -2.14 1.07
C ILE A 173 12.05 -2.77 -0.11
N THR A 174 11.20 -1.98 -0.78
CA THR A 174 10.44 -2.45 -1.96
C THR A 174 11.38 -2.86 -3.10
N ALA A 175 12.44 -2.09 -3.36
CA ALA A 175 13.44 -2.40 -4.39
C ALA A 175 14.17 -3.72 -4.08
N VAL A 176 14.64 -3.89 -2.85
CA VAL A 176 15.29 -5.14 -2.40
C VAL A 176 14.31 -6.31 -2.53
N SER A 177 13.04 -6.12 -2.16
CA SER A 177 12.01 -7.14 -2.27
C SER A 177 11.75 -7.56 -3.72
N CYS A 178 11.80 -6.61 -4.66
CA CYS A 178 11.75 -6.92 -6.09
C CYS A 178 12.94 -7.79 -6.52
N LEU A 179 14.17 -7.49 -6.08
CA LEU A 179 15.35 -8.29 -6.41
C LEU A 179 15.26 -9.71 -5.83
N VAL A 180 14.80 -9.84 -4.59
CA VAL A 180 14.49 -11.14 -3.96
C VAL A 180 13.41 -11.88 -4.77
N GLY A 181 12.41 -11.18 -5.28
CA GLY A 181 11.34 -11.75 -6.10
C GLY A 181 11.84 -12.24 -7.46
N VAL A 182 12.75 -11.50 -8.10
CA VAL A 182 13.43 -11.95 -9.33
C VAL A 182 14.25 -13.19 -9.07
N LEU A 183 14.96 -13.27 -7.93
CA LEU A 183 15.67 -14.48 -7.54
C LEU A 183 14.70 -15.66 -7.32
N ALA A 184 13.57 -15.43 -6.66
CA ALA A 184 12.53 -16.44 -6.47
C ALA A 184 12.01 -16.98 -7.82
N VAL A 185 11.79 -16.08 -8.79
CA VAL A 185 11.39 -16.44 -10.16
C VAL A 185 12.48 -17.26 -10.84
N ALA A 186 13.74 -16.84 -10.76
CA ALA A 186 14.84 -17.58 -11.38
C ALA A 186 14.95 -19.01 -10.83
N VAL A 187 14.84 -19.17 -9.50
CA VAL A 187 14.79 -20.49 -8.86
C VAL A 187 13.59 -21.29 -9.35
N LYS A 188 12.40 -20.68 -9.47
CA LYS A 188 11.21 -21.40 -9.94
C LYS A 188 11.31 -21.80 -11.41
N LEU A 189 11.87 -20.97 -12.28
CA LEU A 189 12.12 -21.32 -13.68
C LEU A 189 13.12 -22.47 -13.82
N LEU A 190 14.14 -22.52 -12.95
CA LEU A 190 15.06 -23.65 -12.89
C LEU A 190 14.33 -24.94 -12.49
N LEU A 191 13.46 -24.89 -11.47
CA LEU A 191 12.63 -26.04 -11.07
C LEU A 191 11.74 -26.52 -12.23
N VAL A 192 11.04 -25.60 -12.91
CA VAL A 192 10.21 -25.91 -14.08
C VAL A 192 11.04 -26.58 -15.19
N ALA A 193 12.26 -26.10 -15.44
CA ALA A 193 13.15 -26.67 -16.46
C ALA A 193 13.67 -28.06 -16.08
N GLN A 194 14.02 -28.29 -14.81
CA GLN A 194 14.47 -29.59 -14.31
C GLN A 194 13.36 -30.65 -14.40
N GLU A 195 12.15 -30.26 -14.01
CA GLU A 195 10.93 -31.07 -14.09
C GLU A 195 10.59 -31.40 -15.55
N ALA A 196 10.63 -30.42 -16.45
CA ALA A 196 10.41 -30.66 -17.87
C ALA A 196 11.48 -31.56 -18.52
N ALA A 197 12.70 -31.58 -17.98
CA ALA A 197 13.78 -32.46 -18.42
C ALA A 197 13.75 -33.86 -17.77
N GLY A 198 12.80 -34.13 -16.85
CA GLY A 198 12.71 -35.40 -16.13
C GLY A 198 13.89 -35.66 -15.19
N THR A 199 14.59 -34.61 -14.76
CA THR A 199 15.78 -34.69 -13.90
C THR A 199 15.42 -34.39 -12.45
N GLU A 200 14.64 -35.28 -11.85
CA GLU A 200 14.31 -35.18 -10.42
C GLU A 200 15.55 -35.51 -9.57
N SER A 201 16.04 -34.52 -8.81
CA SER A 201 17.14 -34.71 -7.87
C SER A 201 16.64 -34.58 -6.44
N SER A 202 17.22 -35.34 -5.50
CA SER A 202 16.91 -35.23 -4.06
C SER A 202 17.15 -33.84 -3.48
N VAL A 203 17.86 -32.96 -4.21
CA VAL A 203 18.09 -31.55 -3.88
C VAL A 203 16.83 -30.68 -4.11
N SER A 204 15.85 -31.17 -4.88
CA SER A 204 14.62 -30.46 -5.25
C SER A 204 13.84 -29.93 -4.04
N ASN A 205 13.70 -30.71 -2.96
CA ASN A 205 12.95 -30.29 -1.78
C ASN A 205 13.56 -29.06 -1.07
N ILE A 206 14.89 -28.98 -0.99
CA ILE A 206 15.59 -27.84 -0.40
C ILE A 206 15.40 -26.59 -1.27
N VAL A 207 15.50 -26.77 -2.59
CA VAL A 207 15.30 -25.68 -3.56
C VAL A 207 13.85 -25.17 -3.53
N TYR A 208 12.86 -26.06 -3.42
CA TYR A 208 11.46 -25.73 -3.24
C TYR A 208 11.19 -24.95 -1.95
N ALA A 209 11.79 -25.37 -0.84
CA ALA A 209 11.71 -24.65 0.44
C ALA A 209 12.36 -23.25 0.33
N GLY A 210 13.51 -23.16 -0.34
CA GLY A 210 14.17 -21.90 -0.66
C GLY A 210 13.29 -20.96 -1.48
N TYR A 211 12.70 -21.46 -2.57
CA TYR A 211 11.74 -20.73 -3.40
C TYR A 211 10.56 -20.18 -2.58
N ARG A 212 9.89 -21.04 -1.79
CA ARG A 212 8.76 -20.61 -0.93
C ARG A 212 9.17 -19.54 0.07
N THR A 213 10.38 -19.65 0.62
CA THR A 213 10.94 -18.65 1.54
C THR A 213 11.19 -17.32 0.83
N LEU A 214 11.78 -17.34 -0.37
CA LEU A 214 12.01 -16.14 -1.16
C LEU A 214 10.70 -15.44 -1.53
N VAL A 215 9.67 -16.20 -1.94
CA VAL A 215 8.33 -15.65 -2.21
C VAL A 215 7.74 -14.98 -0.95
N ALA A 216 7.82 -15.66 0.20
CA ALA A 216 7.34 -15.10 1.46
C ALA A 216 8.08 -13.80 1.82
N LEU A 217 9.40 -13.78 1.68
CA LEU A 217 10.23 -12.58 1.93
C LEU A 217 9.86 -11.44 0.98
N THR A 218 9.63 -11.70 -0.31
CA THR A 218 9.18 -10.69 -1.27
C THR A 218 7.84 -10.09 -0.89
N LEU A 219 6.85 -10.92 -0.55
CA LEU A 219 5.51 -10.44 -0.19
C LEU A 219 5.51 -9.65 1.12
N ILE A 220 6.25 -10.14 2.13
CA ILE A 220 6.43 -9.42 3.40
C ILE A 220 7.14 -8.10 3.16
N GLY A 221 8.21 -8.10 2.36
CA GLY A 221 8.97 -6.92 2.02
C GLY A 221 8.15 -5.87 1.28
N PHE A 222 7.30 -6.26 0.32
CA PHE A 222 6.32 -5.36 -0.29
C PHE A 222 5.38 -4.78 0.76
N ALA A 223 4.78 -5.61 1.60
CA ALA A 223 3.85 -5.14 2.61
C ALA A 223 4.52 -4.13 3.57
N VAL A 224 5.74 -4.40 4.02
CA VAL A 224 6.52 -3.48 4.87
C VAL A 224 6.87 -2.20 4.12
N GLY A 225 7.34 -2.31 2.87
CA GLY A 225 7.70 -1.18 2.01
C GLY A 225 6.54 -0.19 1.82
N PHE A 226 5.32 -0.69 1.63
CA PHE A 226 4.12 0.16 1.51
C PHE A 226 3.51 0.58 2.85
N ALA A 227 3.71 -0.19 3.91
CA ALA A 227 3.19 0.13 5.24
C ALA A 227 3.99 1.26 5.90
N LEU A 228 5.31 1.33 5.70
CA LEU A 228 6.18 2.27 6.41
C LEU A 228 5.84 3.74 6.13
N PRO A 229 5.66 4.21 4.87
CA PRO A 229 5.24 5.58 4.60
C PRO A 229 3.82 5.86 5.10
N ALA A 230 2.94 4.84 5.08
CA ALA A 230 1.58 4.93 5.61
C ALA A 230 1.59 5.18 7.12
N TYR A 231 2.37 4.38 7.85
CA TYR A 231 2.49 4.47 9.29
C TYR A 231 3.04 5.83 9.73
N HIS A 232 4.08 6.32 9.05
CA HIS A 232 4.60 7.65 9.30
C HIS A 232 3.54 8.75 9.10
N ARG A 233 2.76 8.66 8.01
CA ARG A 233 1.64 9.57 7.76
C ARG A 233 0.56 9.51 8.84
N ILE A 234 0.18 8.30 9.32
CA ILE A 234 -0.77 8.16 10.45
C ILE A 234 -0.24 8.85 11.69
N ARG A 235 1.04 8.64 12.03
CA ARG A 235 1.65 9.23 13.23
C ARG A 235 1.63 10.75 13.17
N LEU A 236 2.01 11.34 12.03
CA LEU A 236 1.96 12.79 11.83
C LEU A 236 0.54 13.33 11.96
N GLN A 237 -0.44 12.72 11.28
CA GLN A 237 -1.84 13.15 11.35
C GLN A 237 -2.42 13.02 12.77
N ARG A 238 -2.08 11.94 13.51
CA ARG A 238 -2.51 11.78 14.90
C ARG A 238 -1.84 12.80 15.82
N ALA A 239 -0.56 13.08 15.63
CA ALA A 239 0.16 14.08 16.41
C ALA A 239 -0.43 15.49 16.15
N GLU A 240 -0.68 15.85 14.90
CA GLU A 240 -1.32 17.11 14.52
C GLU A 240 -2.73 17.23 15.13
N ARG A 241 -3.57 16.19 15.02
CA ARG A 241 -4.91 16.18 15.65
C ARG A 241 -4.86 16.34 17.16
N ARG A 242 -3.90 15.68 17.84
CA ARG A 242 -3.68 15.83 19.28
C ARG A 242 -3.27 17.26 19.63
N ARG A 243 -2.37 17.86 18.84
CA ARG A 243 -1.94 19.26 19.00
C ARG A 243 -3.11 20.23 18.83
N ILE A 244 -3.90 20.10 17.76
CA ILE A 244 -5.08 20.93 17.52
C ILE A 244 -6.09 20.78 18.66
N ARG A 245 -6.35 19.55 19.12
CA ARG A 245 -7.26 19.31 20.25
C ARG A 245 -6.76 19.95 21.53
N SER A 246 -5.46 19.85 21.82
CA SER A 246 -4.85 20.49 22.99
C SER A 246 -4.94 22.02 22.91
N ALA A 247 -4.67 22.62 21.75
CA ALA A 247 -4.80 24.07 21.54
C ALA A 247 -6.25 24.54 21.74
N LEU A 248 -7.23 23.83 21.15
CA LEU A 248 -8.65 24.12 21.36
C LEU A 248 -9.06 24.00 22.84
N MET A 249 -8.63 22.96 23.55
CA MET A 249 -8.94 22.83 24.98
C MET A 249 -8.34 23.96 25.81
N ARG A 250 -7.15 24.47 25.45
CA ARG A 250 -6.52 25.62 26.13
C ARG A 250 -7.21 26.95 25.82
N LEU A 251 -7.70 27.14 24.59
CA LEU A 251 -8.42 28.35 24.19
C LEU A 251 -9.90 28.36 24.65
N GLN A 252 -10.46 27.19 24.94
CA GLN A 252 -11.88 27.05 25.29
C GLN A 252 -12.33 27.95 26.46
N PRO A 253 -11.58 28.08 27.57
CA PRO A 253 -11.96 28.98 28.67
C PRO A 253 -12.03 30.44 28.22
N THR A 254 -11.01 30.92 27.52
CA THR A 254 -10.94 32.29 26.99
C THR A 254 -12.08 32.58 26.01
N VAL A 255 -12.31 31.69 25.04
CA VAL A 255 -13.43 31.84 24.09
C VAL A 255 -14.78 31.83 24.80
N SER A 256 -14.98 30.94 25.78
CA SER A 256 -16.25 30.86 26.52
C SER A 256 -16.52 32.12 27.34
N ARG A 257 -15.47 32.68 27.98
CA ARG A 257 -15.54 33.94 28.73
C ARG A 257 -15.86 35.12 27.80
N LEU A 258 -15.13 35.23 26.68
CA LEU A 258 -15.29 36.32 25.72
C LEU A 258 -16.67 36.32 25.05
N VAL A 259 -17.21 35.15 24.70
CA VAL A 259 -18.58 35.02 24.16
C VAL A 259 -19.66 35.53 25.12
N GLY A 260 -19.38 35.56 26.43
CA GLY A 260 -20.28 36.14 27.43
C GLY A 260 -20.31 37.66 27.48
N THR A 261 -19.45 38.36 26.71
CA THR A 261 -19.38 39.82 26.66
C THR A 261 -20.16 40.39 25.47
N ASP A 262 -20.61 41.64 25.56
CA ASP A 262 -21.30 42.33 24.44
C ASP A 262 -20.44 42.44 23.18
N ALA A 263 -19.12 42.56 23.36
CA ALA A 263 -18.15 42.52 22.27
C ALA A 263 -18.09 41.14 21.61
N GLY A 264 -18.03 40.07 22.42
CA GLY A 264 -17.97 38.70 21.91
C GLY A 264 -19.27 38.22 21.28
N GLN A 265 -20.44 38.72 21.68
CA GLN A 265 -21.70 38.41 20.99
C GLN A 265 -21.71 38.99 19.57
N ARG A 266 -21.29 40.25 19.39
CA ARG A 266 -21.17 40.89 18.06
C ARG A 266 -20.14 40.19 17.17
N ALA A 267 -18.96 39.88 17.70
CA ALA A 267 -17.92 39.17 16.95
C ALA A 267 -18.32 37.72 16.59
N ARG A 268 -19.12 37.05 17.43
CA ARG A 268 -19.60 35.69 17.20
C ARG A 268 -20.53 35.58 15.99
N GLU A 269 -21.40 36.57 15.79
CA GLU A 269 -22.30 36.64 14.63
C GLU A 269 -21.50 36.82 13.33
N GLY A 270 -20.47 37.66 13.34
CA GLY A 270 -19.56 37.83 12.20
C GLY A 270 -18.70 36.59 11.88
N ALA A 271 -18.27 35.85 12.90
CA ALA A 271 -17.34 34.72 12.74
C ALA A 271 -18.02 33.35 12.48
N ALA A 272 -19.36 33.27 12.48
CA ALA A 272 -20.12 32.01 12.36
C ALA A 272 -19.57 30.89 13.26
N LEU A 273 -19.35 31.24 14.53
CA LEU A 273 -18.61 30.45 15.50
C LEU A 273 -19.42 29.26 16.03
N SER A 274 -18.86 28.06 15.95
CA SER A 274 -19.37 26.87 16.62
C SER A 274 -18.58 26.64 17.91
N LEU A 275 -19.29 26.64 19.05
CA LEU A 275 -18.75 26.22 20.36
C LEU A 275 -18.71 24.69 20.52
N ARG A 276 -19.32 23.93 19.60
CA ARG A 276 -19.23 22.46 19.64
C ARG A 276 -17.77 22.05 19.43
N PRO A 277 -17.21 21.19 20.30
CA PRO A 277 -15.81 20.79 20.22
C PRO A 277 -15.60 19.85 19.03
N ARG A 278 -15.09 20.38 17.91
CA ARG A 278 -14.66 19.58 16.77
C ARG A 278 -13.20 19.87 16.51
N ALA A 279 -12.33 18.94 16.88
CA ALA A 279 -10.87 19.07 16.67
C ALA A 279 -10.55 19.16 15.18
N SER A 280 -10.55 20.38 14.65
CA SER A 280 -10.34 20.70 13.25
C SER A 280 -9.52 21.98 13.14
N ARG A 281 -8.68 22.04 12.11
CA ARG A 281 -7.81 23.20 11.87
C ARG A 281 -8.63 24.47 11.61
N ASN A 282 -9.75 24.34 10.89
CA ASN A 282 -10.67 25.45 10.64
C ASN A 282 -11.29 25.99 11.93
N GLN A 283 -11.66 25.13 12.88
CA GLN A 283 -12.18 25.61 14.16
C GLN A 283 -11.10 26.35 14.96
N LEU A 284 -9.86 25.84 14.97
CA LEU A 284 -8.75 26.51 15.61
C LEU A 284 -8.51 27.91 15.00
N TYR A 285 -8.44 28.02 13.67
CA TYR A 285 -8.32 29.31 12.98
C TYR A 285 -9.47 30.27 13.30
N ARG A 286 -10.72 29.79 13.30
CA ARG A 286 -11.88 30.63 13.64
C ARG A 286 -11.84 31.14 15.08
N TRP A 287 -11.38 30.31 16.02
CA TRP A 287 -11.24 30.71 17.43
C TRP A 287 -10.13 31.75 17.61
N VAL A 288 -9.02 31.59 16.89
CA VAL A 288 -7.93 32.58 16.86
C VAL A 288 -8.41 33.92 16.29
N ILE A 289 -9.01 33.92 15.09
CA ILE A 289 -9.55 35.13 14.45
C ILE A 289 -10.57 35.86 15.35
N PHE A 290 -11.43 35.11 16.04
CA PHE A 290 -12.39 35.69 16.97
C PHE A 290 -11.72 36.39 18.16
N ILE A 291 -10.66 35.80 18.72
CA ILE A 291 -9.93 36.41 19.82
C ILE A 291 -9.17 37.64 19.34
N ASP A 292 -8.56 37.59 18.16
CA ASP A 292 -7.85 38.73 17.55
C ASP A 292 -8.78 39.90 17.27
N ASP A 293 -9.98 39.66 16.74
CA ASP A 293 -10.95 40.71 16.48
C ASP A 293 -11.35 41.44 17.77
N ILE A 294 -11.56 40.68 18.86
CA ILE A 294 -11.84 41.25 20.18
C ILE A 294 -10.62 41.99 20.74
N ARG A 295 -9.41 41.45 20.54
CA ARG A 295 -8.16 42.09 20.97
C ARG A 295 -7.98 43.46 20.32
N VAL A 296 -8.31 43.58 19.04
CA VAL A 296 -8.21 44.85 18.28
C VAL A 296 -9.30 45.84 18.69
N GLN A 297 -10.56 45.38 18.81
CA GLN A 297 -11.69 46.27 19.11
C GLN A 297 -11.76 46.66 20.60
N HIS A 298 -11.33 45.77 21.50
CA HIS A 298 -11.50 45.90 22.95
C HIS A 298 -10.28 45.31 23.72
N PRO A 299 -9.11 45.98 23.68
CA PRO A 299 -7.85 45.44 24.19
C PRO A 299 -7.86 45.13 25.70
N GLY A 300 -8.71 45.78 26.49
CA GLY A 300 -8.80 45.55 27.94
C GLY A 300 -9.55 44.27 28.36
N LEU A 301 -10.13 43.52 27.41
CA LEU A 301 -10.91 42.32 27.73
C LEU A 301 -10.07 41.04 27.88
N LEU A 302 -8.81 41.06 27.47
CA LEU A 302 -7.89 39.92 27.54
C LEU A 302 -6.83 40.15 28.61
N SER A 303 -6.49 39.11 29.37
CA SER A 303 -5.34 39.16 30.29
C SER A 303 -4.01 38.98 29.54
N ALA A 304 -2.90 39.38 30.18
CA ALA A 304 -1.56 39.17 29.63
C ALA A 304 -1.29 37.67 29.33
N ASP A 305 -1.70 36.77 30.22
CA ASP A 305 -1.55 35.33 30.06
C ASP A 305 -2.34 34.78 28.87
N GLU A 306 -3.55 35.32 28.62
CA GLU A 306 -4.38 34.91 27.48
C GLU A 306 -3.79 35.41 26.15
N ILE A 307 -3.25 36.62 26.13
CA ILE A 307 -2.53 37.16 24.98
C ILE A 307 -1.30 36.29 24.67
N GLU A 308 -0.49 35.99 25.67
CA GLU A 308 0.69 35.14 25.51
C GLU A 308 0.32 33.72 25.01
N LEU A 309 -0.79 33.16 25.51
CA LEU A 309 -1.30 31.87 25.05
C LEU A 309 -1.68 31.88 23.56
N VAL A 310 -2.38 32.93 23.13
CA VAL A 310 -2.85 33.10 21.74
C VAL A 310 -1.66 33.31 20.81
N ASP A 311 -0.75 34.22 21.15
CA ASP A 311 0.47 34.50 20.39
C ASP A 311 1.33 33.23 20.22
N ASN A 312 1.47 32.42 21.28
CA ASN A 312 2.16 31.13 21.22
C ASN A 312 1.48 30.10 20.29
N ILE A 313 0.15 30.11 20.22
CA ILE A 313 -0.62 29.22 19.34
C ILE A 313 -0.51 29.70 17.89
N GLU A 314 -0.62 31.00 17.65
CA GLU A 314 -0.44 31.63 16.34
C GLU A 314 0.95 31.41 15.76
N ALA A 315 2.00 31.67 16.53
CA ALA A 315 3.38 31.44 16.08
C ALA A 315 3.58 29.98 15.62
N ARG A 316 2.98 29.03 16.34
CA ARG A 316 3.01 27.60 15.97
C ARG A 316 2.19 27.28 14.73
N ILE A 317 1.06 27.96 14.53
CA ILE A 317 0.22 27.83 13.34
C ILE A 317 0.93 28.41 12.11
N ALA A 318 1.58 29.56 12.24
CA ALA A 318 2.34 30.24 11.19
C ALA A 318 3.55 29.41 10.74
N HIS A 319 4.31 28.83 11.69
CA HIS A 319 5.38 27.88 11.38
C HIS A 319 4.86 26.56 10.76
N SER A 320 3.59 26.23 10.96
CA SER A 320 2.92 25.07 10.35
C SER A 320 2.13 25.44 9.08
N GLY A 321 2.42 26.60 8.47
CA GLY A 321 1.75 27.17 7.30
C GLY A 321 1.53 26.16 6.15
N PRO A 322 0.62 26.46 5.20
CA PRO A 322 0.18 25.48 4.23
C PRO A 322 1.40 24.90 3.50
N ILE A 323 1.51 23.57 3.48
CA ILE A 323 2.36 22.90 2.49
C ILE A 323 1.70 23.20 1.13
N SER A 324 2.01 24.36 0.58
CA SER A 324 1.80 24.68 -0.81
C SER A 324 2.64 23.69 -1.61
N ALA A 325 1.96 22.78 -2.30
CA ALA A 325 2.38 22.23 -3.58
C ALA A 325 3.85 21.78 -3.72
N GLN A 326 4.41 21.07 -2.73
CA GLN A 326 5.68 20.35 -2.88
C GLN A 326 5.52 18.87 -2.49
N ALA A 327 4.72 18.19 -3.30
CA ALA A 327 4.76 16.75 -3.54
C ALA A 327 3.79 16.49 -4.71
N GLN A 328 4.17 17.00 -5.88
CA GLN A 328 3.76 16.36 -7.12
C GLN A 328 4.55 15.07 -7.26
#